data_AF-A0A2V5S0L4-F1
#
_entry.id   AF-A0A2V5S0L4-F1
#
_cell.length_a   1.000
_cell.length_b   1.000
_cell.length_c   1.000
_cell.angle_alpha   90.00
_cell.angle_beta   90.00
_cell.angle_gamma   90.00
#
_symmetry.space_group_name_H-M   'P 1'
#
loop_
_entity.id
_entity.type
_entity.pdbx_description
1 polymer ?
#
loop_
_entity_poly.entity_id
_entity_poly.type
_entity_poly.pdbx_seq_one_letter_code
_entity_poly.pdbx_strand_id
1 'polypeptide(L)'
;SALFDWLVDKQKETINNPAKACKAKVSVIAHSMGNYVVQKAMAAAWTRKNQPLLVSLINQLVMVAGDVDSDLFDMGAPDNNDGDAVANLSYRITALYSGRDSVLGASAGLKHFGMRRLGRSGLPNRPPLADPASPTDNVWDVDCSSFFPREVDGAGIHGAYFLHDGTINLIRHVLRGLDRGVLDNLGYTKG
;
A
#
# COMPACT_ATOMS: atom_id res chain seq x y z
N SER A 1 9.70 -11.80 -22.26
CA SER A 1 9.20 -12.98 -21.52
C SER A 1 7.69 -13.01 -21.72
N ALA A 2 7.08 -14.18 -21.91
CA ALA A 2 5.73 -14.32 -22.47
C ALA A 2 4.66 -13.38 -21.88
N LEU A 3 4.67 -13.11 -20.57
CA LEU A 3 3.74 -12.17 -19.93
C LEU A 3 3.97 -10.69 -20.35
N PHE A 4 5.22 -10.25 -20.48
CA PHE A 4 5.51 -8.88 -20.94
C PHE A 4 5.11 -8.70 -22.39
N ASP A 5 5.42 -9.68 -23.22
CA ASP A 5 5.09 -9.64 -24.64
C ASP A 5 3.56 -9.58 -24.80
N TRP A 6 2.81 -10.38 -24.02
CA TRP A 6 1.35 -10.30 -23.95
C TRP A 6 0.83 -8.93 -23.45
N LEU A 7 1.42 -8.36 -22.39
CA LEU A 7 1.00 -7.05 -21.86
C LEU A 7 1.24 -5.93 -22.87
N VAL A 8 2.39 -5.92 -23.54
CA VAL A 8 2.73 -4.97 -24.61
C VAL A 8 1.78 -5.13 -25.78
N ASP A 9 1.44 -6.35 -26.17
CA ASP A 9 0.47 -6.60 -27.24
C ASP A 9 -0.93 -6.10 -26.86
N LYS A 10 -1.38 -6.33 -25.61
CA LYS A 10 -2.65 -5.77 -25.11
C LYS A 10 -2.64 -4.25 -25.02
N GLN A 11 -1.51 -3.63 -24.70
CA GLN A 11 -1.38 -2.18 -24.77
C GLN A 11 -1.47 -1.67 -26.21
N LYS A 12 -0.80 -2.31 -27.17
CA LYS A 12 -0.91 -1.96 -28.60
C LYS A 12 -2.34 -2.14 -29.12
N GLU A 13 -3.01 -3.24 -28.75
CA GLU A 13 -4.42 -3.45 -29.08
C GLU A 13 -5.31 -2.33 -28.52
N THR A 14 -5.01 -1.85 -27.31
CA THR A 14 -5.72 -0.73 -26.67
C THR A 14 -5.47 0.60 -27.38
N ILE A 15 -4.22 0.90 -27.75
CA ILE A 15 -3.85 2.10 -28.52
C ILE A 15 -4.59 2.13 -29.86
N ASN A 16 -4.62 0.99 -30.55
CA ASN A 16 -5.26 0.87 -31.86
C ASN A 16 -6.80 0.89 -31.76
N ASN A 17 -7.36 0.35 -30.68
CA ASN A 17 -8.80 0.37 -30.43
C ASN A 17 -9.09 0.44 -28.92
N PRO A 18 -9.44 1.62 -28.40
CA PRO A 18 -9.75 1.81 -26.98
C PRO A 18 -10.91 0.93 -26.47
N ALA A 19 -11.80 0.45 -27.35
CA ALA A 19 -12.88 -0.46 -26.96
C ALA A 19 -12.37 -1.86 -26.57
N LYS A 20 -11.17 -2.24 -27.02
CA LYS A 20 -10.48 -3.49 -26.65
C LYS A 20 -9.62 -3.36 -25.40
N ALA A 21 -9.57 -2.18 -24.78
CA ALA A 21 -8.84 -1.98 -23.54
C ALA A 21 -9.30 -2.97 -22.48
N CYS A 22 -8.35 -3.65 -21.84
CA CYS A 22 -8.66 -4.39 -20.62
C CYS A 22 -9.09 -3.38 -19.55
N LYS A 23 -10.38 -3.40 -19.21
CA LYS A 23 -10.95 -2.53 -18.15
C LYS A 23 -10.89 -3.19 -16.77
N ALA A 24 -10.37 -4.42 -16.69
CA ALA A 24 -10.24 -5.13 -15.43
C ALA A 24 -9.24 -4.39 -14.53
N LYS A 25 -9.67 -4.10 -13.31
CA LYS A 25 -8.83 -3.50 -12.27
C LYS A 25 -8.55 -4.57 -11.24
N VAL A 26 -7.26 -4.78 -10.94
CA VAL A 26 -6.84 -5.66 -9.86
C VAL A 26 -6.59 -4.82 -8.63
N SER A 27 -7.15 -5.23 -7.50
CA SER A 27 -6.87 -4.61 -6.21
C SER A 27 -6.38 -5.66 -5.23
N VAL A 28 -5.48 -5.26 -4.34
CA VAL A 28 -4.81 -6.15 -3.40
C VAL A 28 -4.98 -5.59 -1.99
N ILE A 29 -5.42 -6.43 -1.06
CA ILE A 29 -5.32 -6.17 0.37
C ILE A 29 -4.19 -7.04 0.89
N ALA A 30 -3.19 -6.42 1.52
CA ALA A 30 -2.07 -7.10 2.14
C ALA A 30 -2.10 -6.82 3.65
N HIS A 31 -2.06 -7.86 4.47
CA HIS A 31 -2.11 -7.75 5.93
C HIS A 31 -0.80 -8.20 6.56
N SER A 32 -0.30 -7.45 7.56
CA SER A 32 0.87 -7.88 8.35
C SER A 32 2.07 -8.19 7.45
N MET A 33 2.73 -9.33 7.65
CA MET A 33 3.82 -9.87 6.82
C MET A 33 3.44 -10.02 5.34
N GLY A 34 2.15 -10.09 4.99
CA GLY A 34 1.71 -10.07 3.60
C GLY A 34 2.17 -8.81 2.86
N ASN A 35 2.38 -7.69 3.55
CA ASN A 35 2.94 -6.47 2.97
C ASN A 35 4.40 -6.66 2.56
N TYR A 36 5.20 -7.37 3.37
CA TYR A 36 6.57 -7.71 3.02
C TYR A 36 6.63 -8.62 1.79
N VAL A 37 5.71 -9.59 1.69
CA VAL A 37 5.59 -10.45 0.50
C VAL A 37 5.25 -9.64 -0.73
N VAL A 38 4.28 -8.71 -0.64
CA VAL A 38 3.93 -7.82 -1.75
C VAL A 38 5.10 -6.93 -2.13
N GLN A 39 5.79 -6.31 -1.17
CA GLN A 39 7.00 -5.51 -1.40
C GLN A 39 8.02 -6.28 -2.23
N LYS A 40 8.45 -7.45 -1.77
CA LYS A 40 9.47 -8.25 -2.47
C LYS A 40 8.97 -8.80 -3.82
N ALA A 41 7.68 -9.11 -3.94
CA ALA A 41 7.09 -9.53 -5.21
C ALA A 41 7.07 -8.39 -6.25
N MET A 42 6.74 -7.17 -5.84
CA MET A 42 6.75 -5.97 -6.70
C MET A 42 8.18 -5.63 -7.13
N ALA A 43 9.14 -5.65 -6.20
CA ALA A 43 10.55 -5.46 -6.50
C ALA A 43 11.05 -6.48 -7.54
N ALA A 44 10.77 -7.77 -7.31
CA ALA A 44 11.14 -8.82 -8.24
C ALA A 44 10.47 -8.65 -9.62
N ALA A 45 9.20 -8.24 -9.66
CA ALA A 45 8.49 -7.97 -10.90
C ALA A 45 9.10 -6.77 -11.65
N TRP A 46 9.44 -5.70 -10.93
CA TRP A 46 10.01 -4.49 -11.50
C TRP A 46 11.42 -4.71 -12.08
N THR A 47 12.32 -5.33 -11.31
CA THR A 47 13.68 -5.65 -11.76
C THR A 47 13.68 -6.59 -12.95
N ARG A 48 12.84 -7.64 -12.95
CA ARG A 48 12.73 -8.60 -14.07
C ARG A 48 12.29 -7.96 -15.39
N LYS A 49 11.74 -6.75 -15.36
CA LYS A 49 11.32 -6.02 -16.55
C LYS A 49 12.33 -4.98 -17.03
N ASN A 50 13.51 -4.88 -16.41
CA ASN A 50 14.53 -3.84 -16.66
C ASN A 50 14.10 -2.44 -16.22
N GLN A 51 13.13 -2.36 -15.30
CA GLN A 51 12.59 -1.12 -14.74
C GLN A 51 11.76 -0.15 -15.63
N PRO A 52 11.41 -0.38 -16.92
CA PRO A 52 10.53 0.53 -17.64
C PRO A 52 9.07 0.27 -17.19
N LEU A 53 8.48 1.24 -16.49
CA LEU A 53 7.11 1.15 -15.97
C LEU A 53 6.27 2.33 -16.46
N LEU A 54 5.58 2.14 -17.58
CA LEU A 54 4.43 2.96 -17.95
C LEU A 54 3.10 2.26 -17.58
N VAL A 55 3.14 1.23 -16.72
CA VAL A 55 1.97 0.39 -16.42
C VAL A 55 1.86 0.08 -14.93
N SER A 56 0.80 0.57 -14.30
CA SER A 56 0.37 0.10 -12.98
C SER A 56 -0.27 -1.28 -13.11
N LEU A 57 0.22 -2.26 -12.37
CA LEU A 57 -0.35 -3.62 -12.31
C LEU A 57 -1.48 -3.71 -11.28
N ILE A 58 -1.34 -2.97 -10.17
CA ILE A 58 -2.34 -2.91 -9.11
C ILE A 58 -3.04 -1.55 -9.17
N ASN A 59 -4.37 -1.57 -9.21
CA ASN A 59 -5.17 -0.35 -9.20
C ASN A 59 -5.33 0.22 -7.78
N GLN A 60 -5.60 -0.62 -6.77
CA GLN A 60 -5.62 -0.22 -5.36
C GLN A 60 -4.83 -1.23 -4.54
N LEU A 61 -3.79 -0.78 -3.85
CA LEU A 61 -3.09 -1.55 -2.84
C LEU A 61 -3.51 -1.03 -1.46
N VAL A 62 -4.06 -1.90 -0.63
CA VAL A 62 -4.39 -1.59 0.77
C VAL A 62 -3.43 -2.35 1.67
N MET A 63 -2.58 -1.62 2.36
CA MET A 63 -1.56 -2.14 3.26
C MET A 63 -2.07 -2.08 4.69
N VAL A 64 -2.64 -3.18 5.18
CA VAL A 64 -3.27 -3.26 6.52
C VAL A 64 -2.26 -3.75 7.54
N ALA A 65 -2.07 -3.00 8.63
CA ALA A 65 -1.17 -3.37 9.72
C ALA A 65 0.20 -3.86 9.19
N GLY A 66 0.80 -3.14 8.24
CA GLY A 66 1.96 -3.60 7.50
C GLY A 66 3.19 -3.88 8.37
N ASP A 67 3.72 -5.10 8.27
CA ASP A 67 5.02 -5.48 8.83
C ASP A 67 6.14 -5.20 7.80
N VAL A 68 6.26 -3.91 7.49
CA VAL A 68 7.33 -3.32 6.68
C VAL A 68 7.76 -2.04 7.39
N ASP A 69 8.94 -1.52 7.03
CA ASP A 69 9.43 -0.30 7.66
C ASP A 69 8.56 0.90 7.27
N SER A 70 8.34 1.81 8.21
CA SER A 70 7.45 2.97 8.01
C SER A 70 7.94 3.92 6.93
N ASP A 71 9.25 3.99 6.75
CA ASP A 71 9.95 4.81 5.78
C ASP A 71 10.16 4.09 4.43
N LEU A 72 9.50 2.96 4.17
CA LEU A 72 9.63 2.18 2.92
C LEU A 72 9.59 3.03 1.65
N PHE A 73 8.79 4.09 1.65
CA PHE A 73 8.58 4.96 0.48
C PHE A 73 9.43 6.25 0.51
N ASP A 74 10.25 6.44 1.54
CA ASP A 74 11.16 7.57 1.65
C ASP A 74 12.50 7.26 0.98
N MET A 75 12.98 8.23 0.20
CA MET A 75 14.28 8.26 -0.43
C MET A 75 15.38 8.07 0.62
N GLY A 76 16.30 7.16 0.33
CA GLY A 76 17.40 6.82 1.22
C GLY A 76 17.03 5.83 2.33
N ALA A 77 15.77 5.40 2.44
CA ALA A 77 15.41 4.29 3.31
C ALA A 77 16.08 2.99 2.83
N PRO A 78 16.46 2.06 3.74
CA PRO A 78 17.20 0.84 3.37
C PRO A 78 16.51 -0.02 2.31
N ASP A 79 15.18 -0.07 2.34
CA ASP A 79 14.33 -0.84 1.42
C ASP A 79 13.67 0.05 0.34
N ASN A 80 14.11 1.31 0.15
CA ASN A 80 13.43 2.27 -0.74
C ASN A 80 13.32 1.80 -2.20
N ASN A 81 14.32 1.08 -2.73
CA ASN A 81 14.23 0.49 -4.07
C ASN A 81 13.01 -0.43 -4.24
N ASP A 82 12.61 -1.13 -3.17
CA ASP A 82 11.40 -1.94 -3.21
C ASP A 82 10.14 -1.07 -3.05
N GLY A 83 10.21 -0.04 -2.22
CA GLY A 83 9.15 0.97 -2.07
C GLY A 83 8.83 1.65 -3.40
N ASP A 84 9.86 2.02 -4.17
CA ASP A 84 9.73 2.53 -5.53
C ASP A 84 9.04 1.53 -6.45
N ALA A 85 9.40 0.25 -6.35
CA ALA A 85 8.73 -0.80 -7.12
C ALA A 85 7.23 -0.84 -6.81
N VAL A 86 6.88 -0.79 -5.52
CA VAL A 86 5.49 -0.79 -5.05
C VAL A 86 4.75 0.45 -5.53
N ALA A 87 5.36 1.64 -5.42
CA ALA A 87 4.80 2.91 -5.85
C ALA A 87 4.59 2.96 -7.37
N ASN A 88 5.55 2.54 -8.17
CA ASN A 88 5.45 2.58 -9.63
C ASN A 88 4.50 1.49 -10.19
N LEU A 89 4.39 0.33 -9.55
CA LEU A 89 3.51 -0.76 -9.98
C LEU A 89 2.07 -0.63 -9.46
N SER A 90 1.79 0.33 -8.59
CA SER A 90 0.47 0.57 -8.02
C SER A 90 -0.07 1.92 -8.43
N TYR A 91 -1.36 2.01 -8.72
CA TYR A 91 -2.00 3.29 -9.05
C TYR A 91 -2.32 4.10 -7.79
N ARG A 92 -2.75 3.46 -6.70
CA ARG A 92 -2.94 4.06 -5.37
C ARG A 92 -2.57 3.08 -4.27
N ILE A 93 -1.92 3.58 -3.23
CA ILE A 93 -1.48 2.80 -2.07
C ILE A 93 -2.02 3.46 -0.81
N THR A 94 -2.83 2.72 -0.04
CA THR A 94 -3.38 3.19 1.24
C THR A 94 -2.87 2.32 2.36
N ALA A 95 -2.08 2.89 3.28
CA ALA A 95 -1.62 2.21 4.48
C ALA A 95 -2.58 2.43 5.65
N LEU A 96 -3.16 1.35 6.17
CA LEU A 96 -4.00 1.40 7.36
C LEU A 96 -3.16 0.98 8.56
N TYR A 97 -3.06 1.86 9.55
CA TYR A 97 -2.23 1.63 10.74
C TYR A 97 -2.99 1.93 12.02
N SER A 98 -2.44 1.50 13.14
CA SER A 98 -2.92 1.93 14.44
C SER A 98 -1.79 1.99 15.44
N GLY A 99 -1.70 3.14 16.11
CA GLY A 99 -0.83 3.36 17.25
C GLY A 99 -1.15 2.48 18.47
N ARG A 100 -2.11 1.55 18.37
CA ARG A 100 -2.51 0.61 19.43
C ARG A 100 -2.09 -0.84 19.16
N ASP A 101 -1.60 -1.17 17.96
CA ASP A 101 -1.07 -2.51 17.60
C ASP A 101 0.25 -2.88 18.30
N SER A 102 0.22 -3.73 19.33
CA SER A 102 1.45 -4.09 20.07
C SER A 102 2.27 -5.20 19.41
N VAL A 103 1.70 -5.97 18.48
CA VAL A 103 2.39 -7.07 17.78
C VAL A 103 3.51 -6.50 16.92
N LEU A 104 3.19 -5.45 16.17
CA LEU A 104 4.19 -4.76 15.36
C LEU A 104 5.21 -3.98 16.20
N GLY A 105 4.80 -3.50 17.38
CA GLY A 105 5.69 -2.89 18.37
C GLY A 105 6.77 -3.85 18.88
N ALA A 106 6.44 -5.13 19.04
CA ALA A 106 7.41 -6.17 19.41
C ALA A 106 8.31 -6.60 18.24
N SER A 107 7.81 -6.55 16.99
CA SER A 107 8.58 -6.93 15.79
C SER A 107 9.66 -5.91 15.38
N ALA A 108 9.58 -4.67 15.88
CA ALA A 108 10.48 -3.56 15.54
C ALA A 108 11.94 -3.76 16.02
N GLY A 109 12.25 -4.86 16.71
CA GLY A 109 13.56 -5.14 17.29
C GLY A 109 14.49 -6.04 16.48
N LEU A 110 14.06 -6.64 15.35
CA LEU A 110 14.78 -7.78 14.76
C LEU A 110 15.39 -7.56 13.35
N LYS A 111 15.05 -6.49 12.63
CA LYS A 111 15.52 -6.29 11.24
C LYS A 111 16.25 -4.97 10.97
N HIS A 112 15.70 -3.85 11.45
CA HIS A 112 16.33 -2.53 11.39
C HIS A 112 16.18 -1.86 12.76
N PHE A 113 17.24 -1.90 13.57
CA PHE A 113 17.22 -1.46 14.97
C PHE A 113 16.71 -0.02 15.08
N GLY A 114 15.54 0.17 15.69
CA GLY A 114 14.95 1.50 15.92
C GLY A 114 13.95 1.99 14.88
N MET A 115 13.77 1.29 13.74
CA MET A 115 12.73 1.67 12.77
C MET A 115 11.35 1.17 13.15
N ARG A 116 10.36 2.05 13.02
CA ARG A 116 8.96 1.75 13.33
C ARG A 116 8.32 1.00 12.17
N ARG A 117 7.35 0.15 12.48
CA ARG A 117 6.58 -0.58 11.45
C ARG A 117 5.45 0.28 10.91
N LEU A 118 5.25 0.24 9.60
CA LEU A 118 4.19 0.97 8.90
C LEU A 118 2.81 0.75 9.54
N GLY A 119 2.48 -0.49 9.90
CA GLY A 119 1.19 -0.81 10.52
C GLY A 119 0.97 -0.30 11.94
N ARG A 120 2.03 0.18 12.61
CA ARG A 120 1.96 0.76 13.96
C ARG A 120 2.05 2.28 13.94
N SER A 121 2.94 2.85 13.11
CA SER A 121 3.22 4.29 13.13
C SER A 121 2.63 5.06 11.97
N GLY A 122 2.18 4.37 10.91
CA GLY A 122 1.92 5.01 9.63
C GLY A 122 3.22 5.47 8.97
N LEU A 123 3.07 6.32 7.96
CA LEU A 123 4.17 6.96 7.25
C LEU A 123 4.81 8.05 8.13
N PRO A 124 6.15 8.16 8.15
CA PRO A 124 6.84 9.24 8.86
C PRO A 124 6.66 10.58 8.16
N ASN A 125 6.56 10.60 6.83
CA ASN A 125 6.38 11.77 5.98
C ASN A 125 5.10 11.67 5.14
N ARG A 126 4.38 12.79 4.99
CA ARG A 126 3.10 12.86 4.24
C ARG A 126 3.11 14.06 3.28
N PRO A 127 3.27 13.86 1.96
CA PRO A 127 3.60 12.59 1.29
C PRO A 127 5.01 12.08 1.65
N PRO A 128 5.35 10.82 1.33
CA PRO A 128 6.71 10.32 1.52
C PRO A 128 7.76 11.18 0.78
N LEU A 129 8.99 11.17 1.28
CA LEU A 129 10.10 11.89 0.67
C LEU A 129 10.53 11.14 -0.60
N ALA A 130 10.01 11.50 -1.76
CA ALA A 130 10.31 10.79 -3.00
C ALA A 130 11.64 11.23 -3.66
N ASP A 131 12.30 10.31 -4.37
CA ASP A 131 13.26 10.69 -5.42
C ASP A 131 12.47 11.43 -6.53
N PRO A 132 12.90 12.61 -7.01
CA PRO A 132 12.27 13.27 -8.14
C PRO A 132 12.07 12.40 -9.39
N ALA A 133 12.90 11.37 -9.58
CA ALA A 133 12.79 10.40 -10.67
C ALA A 133 11.76 9.28 -10.41
N SER A 134 11.30 9.11 -9.16
CA SER A 134 10.32 8.09 -8.74
C SER A 134 9.33 8.70 -7.73
N PRO A 135 8.31 9.44 -8.20
CA PRO A 135 7.34 10.08 -7.33
C PRO A 135 6.52 9.04 -6.54
N THR A 136 6.28 9.31 -5.26
CA THR A 136 5.45 8.48 -4.36
C THR A 136 4.19 9.21 -3.88
N ASP A 137 3.69 10.15 -4.68
CA ASP A 137 2.50 10.98 -4.40
C ASP A 137 1.19 10.18 -4.32
N ASN A 138 1.20 8.95 -4.87
CA ASN A 138 0.14 7.96 -4.83
C ASN A 138 0.08 7.13 -3.53
N VAL A 139 0.99 7.40 -2.57
CA VAL A 139 1.05 6.75 -1.26
C VAL A 139 0.45 7.68 -0.20
N TRP A 140 -0.38 7.12 0.68
CA TRP A 140 -0.89 7.82 1.87
C TRP A 140 -1.27 6.80 2.96
N ASP A 141 -1.53 7.29 4.17
CA ASP A 141 -1.91 6.47 5.32
C ASP A 141 -3.15 7.00 6.05
N VAL A 142 -3.79 6.10 6.81
CA VAL A 142 -4.94 6.42 7.66
C VAL A 142 -4.75 5.79 9.03
N ASP A 143 -4.83 6.62 10.08
CA ASP A 143 -4.86 6.15 11.46
C ASP A 143 -6.23 5.53 11.77
N CYS A 144 -6.27 4.21 11.92
CA CYS A 144 -7.50 3.49 12.22
C CYS A 144 -7.79 3.37 13.73
N SER A 145 -6.98 3.97 14.60
CA SER A 145 -7.08 3.77 16.05
C SER A 145 -8.44 4.12 16.65
N SER A 146 -9.16 5.10 16.07
CA SER A 146 -10.50 5.48 16.55
C SER A 146 -11.62 4.53 16.12
N PHE A 147 -11.41 3.69 15.11
CA PHE A 147 -12.40 2.67 14.72
C PHE A 147 -12.47 1.48 15.68
N PHE A 148 -11.48 1.35 16.56
CA PHE A 148 -11.37 0.22 17.47
C PHE A 148 -11.91 0.62 18.86
N PRO A 149 -12.87 -0.13 19.43
CA PRO A 149 -13.32 0.06 20.81
C PRO A 149 -12.14 0.05 21.79
N ARG A 150 -12.28 0.72 22.94
CA ARG A 150 -11.18 0.84 23.92
C ARG A 150 -10.72 -0.51 24.47
N GLU A 151 -11.63 -1.47 24.49
CA GLU A 151 -11.45 -2.84 24.99
C GLU A 151 -10.62 -3.70 24.04
N VAL A 152 -10.53 -3.34 22.76
CA VAL A 152 -9.66 -4.00 21.80
C VAL A 152 -8.29 -3.35 21.90
N ASP A 153 -7.29 -4.02 22.46
CA ASP A 153 -5.97 -3.46 22.63
C ASP A 153 -4.86 -4.46 22.29
N GLY A 154 -3.61 -4.00 22.41
CA GLY A 154 -2.43 -4.82 22.27
C GLY A 154 -2.42 -5.65 20.98
N ALA A 155 -2.39 -6.98 21.14
CA ALA A 155 -2.36 -7.91 20.03
C ALA A 155 -3.71 -8.06 19.31
N GLY A 156 -4.84 -7.75 19.98
CA GLY A 156 -6.16 -7.78 19.38
C GLY A 156 -6.33 -6.78 18.24
N ILE A 157 -5.63 -5.63 18.32
CA ILE A 157 -5.65 -4.60 17.28
C ILE A 157 -5.11 -5.12 15.94
N HIS A 158 -4.13 -6.03 15.97
CA HIS A 158 -3.43 -6.46 14.76
C HIS A 158 -4.37 -7.04 13.69
N GLY A 159 -5.43 -7.74 14.10
CA GLY A 159 -6.49 -8.27 13.21
C GLY A 159 -7.79 -7.46 13.18
N ALA A 160 -7.93 -6.42 14.01
CA ALA A 160 -9.19 -5.72 14.25
C ALA A 160 -9.77 -5.03 13.00
N TYR A 161 -8.94 -4.69 12.02
CA TYR A 161 -9.32 -4.09 10.74
C TYR A 161 -10.35 -4.91 9.94
N PHE A 162 -10.46 -6.21 10.22
CA PHE A 162 -11.40 -7.11 9.54
C PHE A 162 -12.61 -7.47 10.41
N LEU A 163 -12.72 -6.89 11.60
CA LEU A 163 -13.77 -7.20 12.59
C LEU A 163 -14.69 -6.01 12.86
N HIS A 164 -14.27 -4.78 12.52
CA HIS A 164 -15.04 -3.58 12.79
C HIS A 164 -15.54 -2.93 11.49
N ASP A 165 -16.84 -2.63 11.46
CA ASP A 165 -17.51 -2.10 10.26
C ASP A 165 -16.87 -0.82 9.72
N GLY A 166 -16.36 0.04 10.60
CA GLY A 166 -15.70 1.29 10.19
C GLY A 166 -14.49 1.05 9.29
N THR A 167 -13.60 0.15 9.68
CA THR A 167 -12.41 -0.21 8.87
C THR A 167 -12.78 -1.03 7.63
N ILE A 168 -13.75 -1.94 7.73
CA ILE A 168 -14.27 -2.68 6.56
C ILE A 168 -14.88 -1.72 5.52
N ASN A 169 -15.64 -0.72 5.97
CA ASN A 169 -16.24 0.28 5.08
C ASN A 169 -15.20 1.21 4.47
N LEU A 170 -14.20 1.65 5.25
CA LEU A 170 -13.05 2.38 4.72
C LEU A 170 -12.34 1.58 3.61
N ILE A 171 -12.02 0.31 3.86
CA ILE A 171 -11.42 -0.58 2.87
C ILE A 171 -12.30 -0.66 1.61
N ARG A 172 -13.62 -0.84 1.75
CA ARG A 172 -14.54 -0.84 0.59
C ARG A 172 -14.50 0.47 -0.19
N HIS A 173 -14.49 1.61 0.47
CA HIS A 173 -14.44 2.91 -0.20
C HIS A 173 -13.13 3.11 -0.96
N VAL A 174 -12.00 2.74 -0.36
CA VAL A 174 -10.69 2.73 -1.02
C VAL A 174 -10.70 1.83 -2.24
N LEU A 175 -11.20 0.59 -2.11
CA LEU A 175 -11.27 -0.37 -3.22
C LEU A 175 -12.19 0.08 -4.36
N ARG A 176 -13.22 0.87 -4.06
CA ARG A 176 -14.09 1.53 -5.06
C ARG A 176 -13.40 2.70 -5.76
N GLY A 177 -12.22 3.11 -5.31
CA GLY A 177 -11.44 4.18 -5.90
C GLY A 177 -11.90 5.58 -5.49
N LEU A 178 -12.58 5.72 -4.35
CA LEU A 178 -12.84 7.04 -3.77
C LEU A 178 -11.51 7.74 -3.50
N ASP A 179 -11.43 9.02 -3.86
CA ASP A 179 -10.23 9.82 -3.67
C ASP A 179 -9.97 10.12 -2.19
N ARG A 180 -8.69 10.25 -1.80
CA ARG A 180 -8.29 10.52 -0.42
C ARG A 180 -8.94 11.79 0.15
N GLY A 181 -9.00 12.86 -0.62
CA GLY A 181 -9.64 14.10 -0.19
C GLY A 181 -11.14 13.94 0.00
N VAL A 182 -11.79 13.09 -0.79
CA VAL A 182 -13.22 12.77 -0.63
C VAL A 182 -13.45 11.92 0.62
N LEU A 183 -12.60 10.92 0.87
CA LEU A 183 -12.66 10.08 2.07
C LEU A 183 -12.51 10.93 3.35
N ASP A 184 -11.56 11.87 3.37
CA ASP A 184 -11.35 12.77 4.50
C ASP A 184 -12.51 13.75 4.69
N ASN A 185 -12.99 14.37 3.60
CA ASN A 185 -14.09 15.34 3.65
C ASN A 185 -15.40 14.71 4.13
N LEU A 186 -15.65 13.44 3.79
CA LEU A 186 -16.83 12.69 4.24
C LEU A 186 -16.63 12.06 5.63
N GLY A 187 -15.45 12.21 6.23
CA GLY A 187 -15.13 11.66 7.56
C GLY A 187 -14.94 10.15 7.57
N TYR A 188 -14.80 9.49 6.42
CA TYR A 188 -14.64 8.03 6.34
C TYR A 188 -13.29 7.53 6.84
N THR A 189 -12.33 8.44 7.04
CA THR A 189 -11.02 8.15 7.65
C THR A 189 -11.03 8.27 9.17
N LYS A 190 -12.18 8.60 9.79
CA LYS A 190 -12.32 8.76 11.23
C LYS A 190 -13.43 7.85 11.76
N GLY A 191 -13.06 6.96 12.68
CA GLY A 191 -13.98 6.15 13.50
C GLY A 191 -14.51 6.90 14.71
#